data_AF-A0A6N8US72-F1
#
_entry.id   AF-A0A6N8US72-F1
#
_cell.length_a   1.000
_cell.length_b   1.000
_cell.length_c   1.000
_cell.angle_alpha   90.00
_cell.angle_beta   90.00
_cell.angle_gamma   90.00
#
_symmetry.space_group_name_H-M   'P 1'
#
loop_
_entity.id
_entity.type
_entity.pdbx_description
1 polymer ?
#
loop_
_entity_poly.entity_id
_entity_poly.type
_entity_poly.pdbx_seq_one_letter_code
_entity_poly.pdbx_strand_id
1 'polypeptide(L)'
;MQDAERRGFDNALMLDGDGNVAELASANIWLGRNGVAITPVWNRTFLNGITKLRVSALLGELGIDVVEQTVSLDDVMGADEVFSTGNWGKVLPITRVDDHEFAVGPLYRAAREAYWAYAETEPL
;
A
#
# COMPACT_ATOMS: atom_id res chain seq x y z
N MET A 1 4.06 3.90 16.32
CA MET A 1 2.64 4.17 16.66
C MET A 1 2.48 5.31 17.65
N GLN A 2 2.93 5.21 18.91
CA GLN A 2 2.77 6.30 19.90
C GLN A 2 3.26 7.68 19.43
N ASP A 3 4.39 7.74 18.72
CA ASP A 3 4.91 9.01 18.17
C ASP A 3 4.02 9.58 17.05
N ALA A 4 3.62 8.73 16.09
CA ALA A 4 2.71 9.11 15.01
C ALA A 4 1.37 9.64 15.55
N GLU A 5 0.78 8.95 16.53
CA GLU A 5 -0.46 9.38 17.18
C GLU A 5 -0.30 10.74 17.86
N ARG A 6 0.80 10.96 18.59
CA ARG A 6 1.10 12.27 19.21
C ARG A 6 1.24 13.39 18.18
N ARG A 7 1.71 13.06 16.97
CA ARG A 7 1.83 13.99 15.85
C ARG A 7 0.54 14.11 15.00
N GLY A 8 -0.53 13.39 15.36
CA GLY A 8 -1.82 13.45 14.68
C GLY A 8 -1.92 12.58 13.42
N PHE A 9 -1.17 11.48 13.37
CA PHE A 9 -1.20 10.49 12.29
C PHE A 9 -1.68 9.12 12.80
N ASP A 10 -2.42 8.41 11.95
CA ASP A 10 -2.97 7.08 12.27
C ASP A 10 -1.93 5.96 12.14
N ASN A 11 -0.85 6.21 11.40
CA ASN A 11 0.18 5.22 11.10
C ASN A 11 1.53 5.92 10.85
N ALA A 12 2.58 5.13 10.63
CA ALA A 12 3.91 5.62 10.30
C ALA A 12 4.50 4.87 9.10
N LEU A 13 5.15 5.60 8.20
CA LEU A 13 6.04 5.03 7.19
C LEU A 13 7.31 4.51 7.87
N MET A 14 7.70 3.29 7.51
CA MET A 14 8.87 2.62 8.05
C MET A 14 9.91 2.46 6.94
N LEU A 15 11.14 2.85 7.24
CA LEU A 15 12.28 2.69 6.35
C LEU A 15 13.09 1.46 6.72
N ASP A 16 13.73 0.84 5.72
CA ASP A 16 14.77 -0.16 5.96
C ASP A 16 16.10 0.48 6.39
N GLY A 17 17.12 -0.36 6.60
CA GLY A 17 18.45 0.09 7.03
C GLY A 17 19.20 0.94 6.01
N ASP A 18 18.77 0.92 4.75
CA ASP A 18 19.35 1.71 3.65
C ASP A 18 18.57 3.01 3.39
N GLY A 19 17.50 3.25 4.17
CA GLY A 19 16.65 4.44 4.05
C GLY A 19 15.55 4.33 2.99
N ASN A 20 15.32 3.15 2.41
CA ASN A 20 14.21 2.95 1.47
C ASN A 20 12.91 2.68 2.24
N VAL A 21 11.78 3.05 1.65
CA VAL A 21 10.46 2.72 2.19
C VAL A 21 10.25 1.21 2.15
N ALA A 22 10.03 0.61 3.32
CA ALA A 22 9.75 -0.81 3.47
C ALA A 22 8.23 -1.08 3.53
N GLU A 23 7.55 -0.45 4.50
CA GLU A 23 6.11 -0.62 4.73
C GLU A 23 5.56 0.48 5.66
N LEU A 24 4.31 0.34 6.10
CA LEU A 24 3.80 1.07 7.27
C LEU A 24 4.03 0.23 8.53
N ALA A 25 3.98 0.87 9.70
CA ALA A 25 4.16 0.19 10.98
C ALA A 25 3.17 -0.96 11.25
N SER A 26 2.08 -1.08 10.48
CA SER A 26 1.06 -2.12 10.65
C SER A 26 0.52 -2.74 9.35
N ALA A 27 1.05 -2.37 8.18
CA ALA A 27 0.55 -2.80 6.87
C ALA A 27 1.57 -2.57 5.75
N ASN A 28 1.47 -3.29 4.64
CA ASN A 28 2.26 -2.99 3.45
C ASN A 28 1.70 -1.74 2.73
N ILE A 29 2.57 -0.99 2.05
CA ILE A 29 2.21 0.23 1.31
C ILE A 29 2.20 0.01 -0.20
N TRP A 30 1.34 0.77 -0.88
CA TRP A 30 1.18 0.82 -2.32
C TRP A 30 1.10 2.26 -2.81
N LEU A 31 1.68 2.51 -3.98
CA LEU A 31 1.65 3.77 -4.70
C LEU A 31 0.95 3.55 -6.04
N GLY A 32 -0.03 4.37 -6.38
CA GLY A 32 -0.54 4.51 -7.74
C GLY A 32 0.20 5.63 -8.45
N ARG A 33 0.79 5.36 -9.61
CA ARG A 33 1.42 6.39 -10.44
C ARG A 33 1.17 6.10 -11.92
N ASN A 34 0.53 7.02 -12.63
CA ASN A 34 0.18 6.86 -14.05
C ASN A 34 -0.54 5.53 -14.36
N GLY A 35 -1.41 5.08 -13.44
CA GLY A 35 -2.16 3.82 -13.58
C GLY A 35 -1.38 2.55 -13.23
N VAL A 36 -0.10 2.65 -12.87
CA VAL A 36 0.73 1.51 -12.41
C VAL A 36 0.66 1.39 -10.89
N ALA A 37 0.49 0.16 -10.39
CA ALA A 37 0.54 -0.18 -8.97
C ALA A 37 1.96 -0.53 -8.56
N ILE A 38 2.57 0.31 -7.72
CA ILE A 38 3.95 0.14 -7.25
C ILE A 38 3.93 -0.21 -5.77
N THR A 39 4.75 -1.18 -5.34
CA THR A 39 4.90 -1.53 -3.93
C THR A 39 6.37 -1.88 -3.62
N PRO A 40 6.85 -1.66 -2.38
CA PRO A 40 8.21 -2.05 -2.02
C PRO A 40 8.50 -3.53 -2.32
N VAL A 41 9.60 -3.76 -3.03
CA VAL A 41 10.15 -5.10 -3.28
C VAL A 41 10.54 -5.74 -1.96
N TRP A 42 10.14 -7.00 -1.75
CA TRP A 42 10.45 -7.68 -0.51
C TRP A 42 11.95 -7.97 -0.37
N ASN A 43 12.59 -7.31 0.59
CA ASN A 43 14.04 -7.40 0.85
C ASN A 43 14.38 -8.13 2.16
N ARG A 44 13.42 -8.85 2.77
CA ARG A 44 13.54 -9.57 4.06
C ARG A 44 13.65 -8.69 5.32
N THR A 45 13.46 -7.37 5.22
CA THR A 45 13.40 -6.48 6.40
C THR A 45 11.98 -6.30 6.94
N PHE A 46 10.98 -6.67 6.14
CA PHE A 46 9.57 -6.58 6.47
C PHE A 46 8.80 -7.83 6.03
N LEU A 47 7.53 -7.95 6.42
CA LEU A 47 6.70 -9.10 6.04
C LEU A 47 6.16 -8.94 4.62
N ASN A 48 6.40 -9.92 3.76
CA ASN A 48 5.74 -9.99 2.46
C ASN A 48 4.28 -10.44 2.66
N GLY A 49 3.39 -9.49 2.93
CA GLY A 49 2.06 -9.77 3.45
C GLY A 49 1.19 -10.61 2.51
N ILE A 50 0.43 -11.55 3.07
CA ILE A 50 -0.50 -12.39 2.29
C ILE A 50 -1.55 -11.53 1.58
N THR A 51 -2.07 -10.47 2.23
CA THR A 51 -3.00 -9.53 1.59
C THR A 51 -2.34 -8.78 0.44
N LYS A 52 -1.08 -8.34 0.57
CA LYS A 52 -0.30 -7.72 -0.51
C LYS A 52 -0.24 -8.67 -1.71
N LEU A 53 0.23 -9.91 -1.50
CA LEU A 53 0.35 -10.93 -2.55
C LEU A 53 -0.99 -11.22 -3.25
N ARG A 54 -2.09 -11.30 -2.47
CA ARG A 54 -3.43 -11.49 -3.03
C ARG A 54 -3.86 -10.29 -3.89
N VAL A 55 -3.66 -9.07 -3.40
CA VAL A 55 -3.99 -7.85 -4.15
C VAL A 55 -3.13 -7.71 -5.41
N SER A 56 -1.84 -8.07 -5.37
CA SER A 56 -0.98 -8.12 -6.56
C SER A 56 -1.57 -9.01 -7.65
N ALA A 57 -2.00 -10.22 -7.29
CA ALA A 57 -2.58 -11.17 -8.24
C ALA A 57 -3.89 -10.64 -8.85
N LEU A 58 -4.79 -10.12 -8.01
CA LEU A 58 -6.09 -9.59 -8.44
C LEU A 58 -5.95 -8.37 -9.36
N LEU A 59 -5.01 -7.45 -9.06
CA LEU A 59 -4.73 -6.33 -9.95
C LEU A 59 -4.18 -6.80 -11.31
N GLY A 60 -3.30 -7.80 -11.31
CA GLY A 60 -2.80 -8.42 -12.54
C GLY A 60 -3.92 -9.07 -13.38
N GLU A 61 -4.89 -9.72 -12.75
CA GLU A 61 -6.07 -10.29 -13.43
C GLU A 61 -6.95 -9.22 -14.09
N LEU A 62 -6.96 -7.99 -13.54
CA LEU A 62 -7.64 -6.83 -14.12
C LEU A 62 -6.82 -6.14 -15.23
N GLY A 63 -5.62 -6.63 -15.55
CA GLY A 63 -4.73 -6.02 -16.54
C GLY A 63 -4.04 -4.75 -16.04
N ILE A 64 -3.97 -4.55 -14.71
CA ILE A 64 -3.24 -3.44 -14.09
C ILE A 64 -1.80 -3.89 -13.84
N ASP A 65 -0.84 -3.09 -14.31
CA ASP A 65 0.58 -3.36 -14.09
C ASP A 65 0.92 -3.25 -12.60
N VAL A 66 1.53 -4.31 -12.06
CA VAL A 66 2.03 -4.36 -10.68
C VAL A 66 3.55 -4.45 -10.70
N VAL A 67 4.21 -3.48 -10.07
CA VAL A 67 5.67 -3.37 -10.02
C VAL A 67 6.15 -3.46 -8.57
N GLU A 68 6.96 -4.47 -8.28
CA GLU A 68 7.74 -4.53 -7.05
C GLU A 68 9.13 -3.91 -7.30
N GLN A 69 9.43 -2.79 -6.64
CA GLN A 69 10.71 -2.10 -6.78
C GLN A 69 11.18 -1.50 -5.46
N THR A 70 12.42 -1.03 -5.40
CA THR A 70 12.86 -0.14 -4.32
C THR A 70 12.09 1.17 -4.40
N VAL A 71 11.58 1.64 -3.27
CA VAL A 71 10.75 2.85 -3.17
C VAL A 71 11.44 3.84 -2.24
N SER A 72 11.62 5.07 -2.69
CA SER A 72 12.11 6.18 -1.87
C SER A 72 10.96 6.99 -1.25
N LEU A 73 11.26 7.89 -0.32
CA LEU A 73 10.25 8.84 0.18
C LEU A 73 9.76 9.78 -0.93
N ASP A 74 10.66 10.22 -1.81
CA ASP A 74 10.29 11.05 -2.97
C ASP A 74 9.33 10.31 -3.92
N ASP A 75 9.46 8.97 -4.02
CA ASP A 75 8.50 8.17 -4.75
C ASP A 75 7.10 8.19 -4.11
N VAL A 76 7.01 8.15 -2.78
CA VAL A 76 5.73 8.27 -2.08
C VAL A 76 5.13 9.65 -2.34
N MET A 77 5.92 10.72 -2.18
CA MET A 77 5.45 12.09 -2.33
C MET A 77 5.06 12.45 -3.77
N GLY A 78 5.61 11.77 -4.77
CA GLY A 78 5.24 11.92 -6.18
C GLY A 78 4.19 10.93 -6.68
N ALA A 79 3.52 10.18 -5.81
CA ALA A 79 2.44 9.27 -6.19
C ALA A 79 1.13 10.04 -6.46
N ASP A 80 0.28 9.52 -7.34
CA ASP A 80 -1.06 10.07 -7.59
C ASP A 80 -2.04 9.68 -6.48
N GLU A 81 -1.86 8.47 -5.93
CA GLU A 81 -2.62 7.93 -4.82
C GLU A 81 -1.76 6.97 -3.99
N VAL A 82 -2.09 6.82 -2.71
CA VAL A 82 -1.41 5.90 -1.80
C VAL A 82 -2.45 5.08 -1.06
N PHE A 83 -2.19 3.78 -0.90
CA PHE A 83 -3.05 2.91 -0.10
C PHE A 83 -2.23 1.84 0.61
N SER A 84 -2.89 1.07 1.47
CA SER A 84 -2.26 0.02 2.26
C SER A 84 -3.01 -1.30 2.12
N THR A 85 -2.26 -2.38 2.28
CA THR A 85 -2.81 -3.73 2.39
C THR A 85 -2.37 -4.37 3.69
N GLY A 86 -3.31 -4.93 4.45
CA GLY A 86 -3.01 -5.49 5.77
C GLY A 86 -4.14 -6.37 6.30
N ASN A 87 -4.07 -6.72 7.59
CA ASN A 87 -5.13 -7.51 8.21
C ASN A 87 -6.34 -6.64 8.63
N TRP A 88 -6.07 -5.44 9.15
CA TRP A 88 -7.08 -4.48 9.58
C TRP A 88 -7.55 -3.64 8.38
N GLY A 89 -8.79 -3.85 7.94
CA GLY A 89 -9.40 -3.12 6.81
C GLY A 89 -9.04 -3.63 5.41
N LYS A 90 -8.12 -4.61 5.32
CA LYS A 90 -7.70 -5.34 4.10
C LYS A 90 -7.06 -4.46 3.03
N VAL A 91 -7.80 -3.51 2.47
CA VAL A 91 -7.34 -2.48 1.53
C VAL A 91 -7.88 -1.13 1.99
N LEU A 92 -7.00 -0.24 2.46
CA LEU A 92 -7.37 1.06 3.04
C LEU A 92 -6.64 2.20 2.32
N PRO A 93 -7.31 3.33 2.01
CA PRO A 93 -6.66 4.47 1.38
C PRO A 93 -5.79 5.21 2.39
N ILE A 94 -4.74 5.87 1.91
CA ILE A 94 -3.95 6.82 2.69
C ILE A 94 -4.20 8.19 2.08
N THR A 95 -4.87 9.07 2.83
CA THR A 95 -5.27 10.39 2.34
C THR A 95 -4.26 11.48 2.71
N ARG A 96 -3.24 11.18 3.52
CA ARG A 96 -2.21 12.14 3.89
C ARG A 96 -0.91 11.45 4.32
N VAL A 97 0.23 11.94 3.84
CA VAL A 97 1.57 11.62 4.34
C VAL A 97 2.26 12.94 4.69
N ASP A 98 2.68 13.08 5.94
CA ASP A 98 3.12 14.36 6.52
C ASP A 98 2.16 15.51 6.13
N ASP A 99 2.64 16.51 5.39
CA ASP A 99 1.86 17.68 4.97
C ASP A 99 1.23 17.55 3.57
N HIS A 100 1.38 16.39 2.90
CA HIS A 100 0.86 16.15 1.57
C HIS A 100 -0.43 15.34 1.59
N GLU A 101 -1.48 15.86 0.98
CA GLU A 101 -2.78 15.19 0.85
C GLU A 101 -2.86 14.40 -0.45
N PHE A 102 -3.40 13.19 -0.37
CA PHE A 102 -3.61 12.31 -1.52
C PHE A 102 -5.09 12.13 -1.81
N ALA A 103 -5.41 12.05 -3.09
CA ALA A 103 -6.76 11.67 -3.51
C ALA A 103 -6.99 10.17 -3.24
N VAL A 104 -8.23 9.84 -2.90
CA VAL A 104 -8.71 8.45 -2.97
C VAL A 104 -8.93 8.12 -4.45
N GLY A 105 -7.95 7.49 -5.06
CA GLY A 105 -7.88 7.30 -6.51
C GLY A 105 -8.53 6.00 -7.02
N PRO A 106 -8.53 5.80 -8.35
CA PRO A 106 -9.14 4.65 -8.99
C PRO A 106 -8.43 3.33 -8.70
N LEU A 107 -7.10 3.33 -8.52
CA LEU A 107 -6.35 2.10 -8.26
C LEU A 107 -6.69 1.52 -6.89
N TYR A 108 -6.78 2.37 -5.86
CA TYR A 108 -7.25 1.94 -4.54
C TYR A 108 -8.64 1.31 -4.64
N ARG A 109 -9.58 1.93 -5.37
CA ARG A 109 -10.95 1.42 -5.51
C ARG A 109 -10.96 0.06 -6.20
N ALA A 110 -10.23 -0.06 -7.32
CA ALA A 110 -10.10 -1.33 -8.05
C ALA A 110 -9.51 -2.44 -7.16
N ALA A 111 -8.41 -2.15 -6.44
CA ALA A 111 -7.79 -3.10 -5.51
C ALA A 111 -8.76 -3.56 -4.41
N ARG A 112 -9.50 -2.61 -3.83
CA ARG A 112 -10.46 -2.88 -2.77
C ARG A 112 -11.63 -3.72 -3.28
N GLU A 113 -12.23 -3.32 -4.40
CA GLU A 113 -13.37 -4.03 -5.01
C GLU A 113 -12.98 -5.45 -5.40
N ALA A 114 -11.84 -5.63 -6.05
CA ALA A 114 -11.34 -6.95 -6.42
C ALA A 114 -11.09 -7.84 -5.20
N TYR A 115 -10.51 -7.30 -4.12
CA TYR A 115 -10.27 -8.07 -2.90
C TYR A 115 -11.58 -8.55 -2.25
N TRP A 116 -12.60 -7.69 -2.19
CA TRP A 116 -13.89 -8.07 -1.60
C TRP A 116 -14.67 -9.04 -2.48
N ALA A 117 -14.64 -8.87 -3.81
CA ALA A 117 -15.22 -9.84 -4.74
C ALA A 117 -14.56 -11.22 -4.56
N TYR A 118 -13.24 -11.28 -4.44
CA TYR A 118 -12.52 -12.52 -4.13
C TYR A 118 -12.97 -13.11 -2.79
N ALA A 119 -13.01 -12.31 -1.73
CA ALA A 119 -13.37 -12.77 -0.38
C ALA A 119 -14.79 -13.35 -0.29
N GLU A 120 -15.72 -12.90 -1.14
CA GLU A 120 -17.08 -13.44 -1.22
C GLU A 120 -17.15 -14.81 -1.91
N THR A 121 -16.14 -15.18 -2.71
CA THR A 121 -16.10 -16.46 -3.44
C THR A 121 -15.51 -17.61 -2.64
N GLU A 122 -14.76 -17.33 -1.58
CA GLU A 122 -14.09 -18.33 -0.75
C GLU A 122 -14.93 -18.62 0.50
N PRO A 123 -15.43 -19.85 0.71
CA PRO A 123 -16.11 -20.21 1.95
C PRO A 123 -15.12 -20.22 3.13
N LEU A 124 -15.60 -19.79 4.31
CA LEU A 124 -14.88 -19.83 5.59
C LEU A 124 -14.50 -21.25 6.03
#